data_AF-A0A6N7D5E5-F1
#
_entry.id   AF-A0A6N7D5E5-F1
#
_cell.length_a   1.000
_cell.length_b   1.000
_cell.length_c   1.000
_cell.angle_alpha   90.00
_cell.angle_beta   90.00
_cell.angle_gamma   90.00
#
_symmetry.space_group_name_H-M   'P 1'
#
loop_
_entity.id
_entity.type
_entity.pdbx_description
1 polymer ?
#
loop_
_entity_poly.entity_id
_entity_poly.type
_entity_poly.pdbx_seq_one_letter_code
_entity_poly.pdbx_strand_id
1 'polypeptide(L)'
;MLPFQRGGRRRATPPLAAGGACPGAITPTAPGTGSAGRAAQAVRFHVFHLAVEPVGQPRHQSLLGRRKIDAGRPDLGESQLADPPLNPRYELTAAADPPLPNVESRLAWHSEADTEAFARRLAALPAVRDAYIELHGDLGAGKTTFTRHLLRALGIEGRIKSPTYAVVEPHDAPGGLAVWHFDFYRFGDPREWEDAGLRDIFAGPGLKIAEWPGNAVGLAPVADFAITITAQADETRLVALRAGTAAGRTLLEALAR
;
A
#
# COMPACT_ATOMS: atom_id res chain seq x y z
N MET A 1 4.35 -51.62 -55.51
CA MET A 1 4.72 -53.04 -55.41
C MET A 1 4.72 -53.40 -53.92
N LEU A 2 3.68 -54.12 -53.47
CA LEU A 2 3.44 -54.70 -52.13
C LEU A 2 4.08 -56.11 -52.06
N PRO A 3 4.29 -56.78 -50.91
CA PRO A 3 3.30 -57.12 -49.85
C PRO A 3 3.80 -56.95 -48.39
N PHE A 4 3.00 -56.71 -47.35
CA PHE A 4 1.86 -57.44 -46.74
C PHE A 4 2.23 -58.76 -46.04
N GLN A 5 2.29 -58.74 -44.70
CA GLN A 5 2.15 -59.92 -43.82
C GLN A 5 1.31 -59.56 -42.58
N ARG A 6 0.48 -60.52 -42.18
CA ARG A 6 -0.70 -60.46 -41.30
C ARG A 6 -0.42 -61.09 -39.93
N GLY A 7 -1.27 -60.76 -38.95
CA GLY A 7 -1.71 -61.66 -37.86
C GLY A 7 -1.42 -61.09 -36.47
N GLY A 8 -2.32 -61.08 -35.48
CA GLY A 8 -3.67 -61.61 -35.35
C GLY A 8 -4.26 -61.15 -34.01
N ARG A 9 -5.59 -61.03 -33.95
CA ARG A 9 -6.41 -60.51 -32.83
C ARG A 9 -6.44 -61.48 -31.64
N ARG A 10 -6.74 -60.96 -30.43
CA ARG A 10 -7.81 -61.46 -29.55
C ARG A 10 -8.26 -60.38 -28.55
N ARG A 11 -9.58 -60.21 -28.46
CA ARG A 11 -10.34 -59.36 -27.52
C ARG A 11 -10.63 -60.15 -26.24
N ALA A 12 -10.79 -59.46 -25.11
CA ALA A 12 -11.68 -59.88 -24.03
C ALA A 12 -12.11 -58.69 -23.14
N THR A 13 -13.42 -58.53 -22.98
CA THR A 13 -14.17 -57.75 -21.97
C THR A 13 -15.54 -58.45 -21.84
N PRO A 14 -16.39 -58.17 -20.84
CA PRO A 14 -16.28 -58.20 -19.36
C PRO A 14 -17.31 -59.23 -18.77
N PRO A 15 -17.67 -59.20 -17.46
CA PRO A 15 -18.91 -58.52 -16.99
C PRO A 15 -18.72 -57.83 -15.61
N LEU A 16 -19.42 -56.79 -15.13
CA LEU A 16 -20.83 -56.34 -15.01
C LEU A 16 -21.66 -56.97 -13.87
N ALA A 17 -22.13 -56.10 -12.96
CA ALA A 17 -23.31 -56.15 -12.05
C ALA A 17 -22.96 -55.77 -10.59
N ALA A 18 -23.77 -55.12 -9.74
CA ALA A 18 -25.02 -54.34 -9.83
C ALA A 18 -25.44 -53.91 -8.39
N GLY A 19 -26.27 -52.86 -8.26
CA GLY A 19 -27.16 -52.56 -7.10
C GLY A 19 -26.55 -51.73 -5.97
N GLY A 20 -27.04 -50.55 -5.55
CA GLY A 20 -28.41 -50.15 -5.17
C GLY A 20 -28.58 -50.34 -3.65
N ALA A 21 -29.11 -49.46 -2.79
CA ALA A 21 -29.88 -48.22 -2.87
C ALA A 21 -29.88 -47.53 -1.47
N CYS A 22 -30.22 -46.23 -1.39
CA CYS A 22 -30.83 -45.57 -0.20
C CYS A 22 -32.27 -46.09 0.00
N PRO A 23 -33.04 -45.89 1.13
CA PRO A 23 -33.08 -44.72 2.04
C PRO A 23 -33.44 -44.98 3.54
N GLY A 24 -33.55 -43.93 4.37
CA GLY A 24 -34.29 -43.99 5.65
C GLY A 24 -33.94 -42.94 6.72
N ALA A 25 -34.86 -42.02 7.01
CA ALA A 25 -34.92 -41.13 8.20
C ALA A 25 -35.13 -41.97 9.50
N ILE A 26 -35.07 -41.51 10.77
CA ILE A 26 -35.70 -40.37 11.46
C ILE A 26 -35.15 -40.27 12.93
N THR A 27 -35.06 -39.05 13.49
CA THR A 27 -35.07 -38.62 14.93
C THR A 27 -33.89 -38.98 15.86
N PRO A 28 -33.47 -38.05 16.75
CA PRO A 28 -34.11 -37.92 18.05
C PRO A 28 -34.42 -36.47 18.51
N THR A 29 -35.36 -36.43 19.45
CA THR A 29 -35.98 -35.31 20.16
C THR A 29 -35.06 -34.61 21.16
N ALA A 30 -35.29 -33.30 21.32
CA ALA A 30 -34.86 -32.36 22.38
C ALA A 30 -35.20 -32.85 23.82
N PRO A 31 -34.67 -32.26 24.93
CA PRO A 31 -34.68 -30.81 25.23
C PRO A 31 -33.52 -30.22 26.08
N GLY A 32 -33.49 -28.88 26.21
CA GLY A 32 -32.81 -28.22 27.34
C GLY A 32 -32.24 -26.82 27.10
N THR A 33 -33.10 -25.80 27.24
CA THR A 33 -32.88 -24.49 27.91
C THR A 33 -31.51 -23.79 27.87
N GLY A 34 -31.48 -22.52 27.45
CA GLY A 34 -30.60 -21.51 28.07
C GLY A 34 -30.08 -20.37 27.20
N SER A 35 -30.78 -19.24 27.26
CA SER A 35 -30.21 -17.89 27.42
C SER A 35 -29.29 -17.26 26.36
N ALA A 36 -29.86 -16.20 25.77
CA ALA A 36 -29.28 -14.85 25.57
C ALA A 36 -28.16 -14.61 24.54
N GLY A 37 -28.49 -13.72 23.59
CA GLY A 37 -27.70 -12.48 23.48
C GLY A 37 -26.96 -12.24 22.17
N ARG A 38 -27.55 -11.36 21.35
CA ARG A 38 -26.95 -10.43 20.38
C ARG A 38 -26.46 -10.98 19.04
N ALA A 39 -27.35 -10.78 18.06
CA ALA A 39 -27.08 -10.78 16.63
C ALA A 39 -26.17 -9.61 16.23
N ALA A 40 -25.37 -9.89 15.19
CA ALA A 40 -24.47 -8.99 14.50
C ALA A 40 -25.20 -7.79 13.87
N GLN A 41 -24.61 -6.61 13.99
CA GLN A 41 -25.09 -5.39 13.34
C GLN A 41 -24.13 -5.04 12.19
N ALA A 42 -24.65 -5.19 10.97
CA ALA A 42 -24.06 -4.65 9.75
C ALA A 42 -24.42 -3.16 9.66
N VAL A 43 -23.44 -2.28 9.51
CA VAL A 43 -23.67 -0.85 9.26
C VAL A 43 -23.46 -0.60 7.77
N ARG A 44 -24.57 -0.41 7.05
CA ARG A 44 -24.63 0.20 5.72
C ARG A 44 -24.67 1.72 5.91
N PHE A 45 -23.70 2.45 5.37
CA PHE A 45 -23.81 3.90 5.22
C PHE A 45 -24.42 4.23 3.86
N HIS A 46 -25.62 4.81 3.87
CA HIS A 46 -26.24 5.49 2.73
C HIS A 46 -26.06 7.00 2.93
N VAL A 47 -25.46 7.68 1.96
CA VAL A 47 -25.43 9.14 1.86
C VAL A 47 -26.64 9.56 1.04
N PHE A 48 -27.60 10.23 1.68
CA PHE A 48 -28.73 10.86 1.01
C PHE A 48 -28.29 12.22 0.43
N HIS A 49 -28.51 12.41 -0.87
CA HIS A 49 -28.52 13.72 -1.51
C HIS A 49 -29.84 14.42 -1.21
N LEU A 50 -29.79 15.61 -0.61
CA LEU A 50 -30.94 16.51 -0.46
C LEU A 50 -30.76 17.68 -1.44
N ALA A 51 -31.51 17.63 -2.53
CA ALA A 51 -31.74 18.76 -3.42
C ALA A 51 -32.79 19.69 -2.79
N VAL A 52 -32.50 20.99 -2.73
CA VAL A 52 -33.46 22.02 -2.29
C VAL A 52 -33.95 22.76 -3.53
N GLU A 53 -35.25 22.62 -3.82
CA GLU A 53 -35.99 23.37 -4.83
C GLU A 53 -36.29 24.80 -4.31
N PRO A 54 -36.04 25.87 -5.09
CA PRO A 54 -36.37 27.23 -4.68
C PRO A 54 -37.85 27.54 -4.94
N VAL A 55 -38.60 27.78 -3.87
CA VAL A 55 -39.98 28.30 -3.92
C VAL A 55 -39.98 29.83 -3.84
N GLY A 56 -40.55 30.47 -4.85
CA GLY A 56 -41.31 31.72 -4.72
C GLY A 56 -40.55 33.05 -4.88
N GLN A 57 -40.90 33.81 -5.93
CA GLN A 57 -40.59 35.23 -6.08
C GLN A 57 -41.44 36.11 -5.16
N PRO A 58 -40.91 37.25 -4.67
CA PRO A 58 -41.74 38.40 -4.31
C PRO A 58 -41.41 39.64 -5.16
N ARG A 59 -42.45 40.24 -5.74
CA ARG A 59 -42.42 41.56 -6.38
C ARG A 59 -42.77 42.68 -5.39
N HIS A 60 -42.14 43.84 -5.63
CA HIS A 60 -42.56 45.23 -5.37
C HIS A 60 -42.33 45.92 -4.00
N GLN A 61 -41.35 46.85 -4.05
CA GLN A 61 -41.31 48.25 -3.60
C GLN A 61 -41.82 48.66 -2.21
N SER A 62 -40.96 49.38 -1.45
CA SER A 62 -41.04 50.86 -1.37
C SER A 62 -39.86 51.50 -0.59
N LEU A 63 -39.37 52.62 -1.13
CA LEU A 63 -38.88 53.83 -0.47
C LEU A 63 -37.86 53.71 0.69
N LEU A 64 -36.57 53.87 0.39
CA LEU A 64 -35.62 54.45 1.35
C LEU A 64 -34.68 55.44 0.66
N GLY A 65 -34.52 56.58 1.33
CA GLY A 65 -34.04 57.83 0.77
C GLY A 65 -32.54 57.89 0.49
N ARG A 66 -32.21 58.87 -0.36
CA ARG A 66 -30.86 59.30 -0.68
C ARG A 66 -30.10 59.68 0.59
N ARG A 67 -29.11 58.89 0.98
CA ARG A 67 -27.96 59.37 1.75
C ARG A 67 -26.70 59.11 0.94
N LYS A 68 -26.11 60.22 0.48
CA LYS A 68 -24.75 60.29 -0.07
C LYS A 68 -23.79 59.66 0.93
N ILE A 69 -22.98 58.71 0.48
CA ILE A 69 -21.83 58.19 1.21
C ILE A 69 -20.63 58.90 0.61
N ASP A 70 -19.99 59.74 1.41
CA ASP A 70 -18.83 60.53 1.03
C ASP A 70 -17.59 59.62 1.08
N ALA A 71 -16.94 59.38 -0.07
CA ALA A 71 -15.80 58.48 -0.22
C ALA A 71 -14.48 59.23 0.01
N GLY A 72 -14.28 59.74 1.22
CA GLY A 72 -13.17 60.64 1.56
C GLY A 72 -12.47 60.32 2.88
N ARG A 73 -11.98 59.09 3.06
CA ARG A 73 -10.82 58.66 3.91
C ARG A 73 -10.95 57.16 4.23
N PRO A 74 -10.05 56.29 3.74
CA PRO A 74 -9.81 55.01 4.38
C PRO A 74 -8.70 55.20 5.43
N ASP A 75 -9.08 55.57 6.65
CA ASP A 75 -8.25 55.32 7.83
C ASP A 75 -8.66 53.95 8.36
N LEU A 76 -8.08 52.91 7.77
CA LEU A 76 -8.21 51.54 8.25
C LEU A 76 -7.13 51.34 9.30
N GLY A 77 -7.53 51.46 10.56
CA GLY A 77 -6.70 51.12 11.71
C GLY A 77 -6.08 49.73 11.56
N GLU A 78 -4.84 49.61 12.02
CA GLU A 78 -4.08 48.37 11.99
C GLU A 78 -4.86 47.24 12.69
N SER A 79 -5.31 46.25 11.91
CA SER A 79 -5.74 44.96 12.42
C SER A 79 -4.52 44.21 12.94
N GLN A 80 -4.28 44.28 14.25
CA GLN A 80 -3.41 43.32 14.95
C GLN A 80 -4.15 41.98 15.06
N LEU A 81 -4.13 41.19 13.99
CA LEU A 81 -4.34 39.74 14.07
C LEU A 81 -3.07 39.15 14.67
N ALA A 82 -3.11 38.85 15.96
CA ALA A 82 -2.05 38.07 16.59
C ALA A 82 -2.03 36.67 15.95
N ASP A 83 -0.89 36.31 15.35
CA ASP A 83 -0.64 34.95 14.89
C ASP A 83 -0.80 33.97 16.07
N PRO A 84 -1.51 32.84 15.90
CA PRO A 84 -1.52 31.81 16.93
C PRO A 84 -0.08 31.34 17.18
N PRO A 85 0.31 31.08 18.44
CA PRO A 85 1.68 30.68 18.74
C PRO A 85 2.02 29.40 17.98
N LEU A 86 3.08 29.48 17.16
CA LEU A 86 3.72 28.33 16.54
C LEU A 86 4.08 27.33 17.65
N ASN A 87 3.45 26.15 17.61
CA ASN A 87 3.80 25.04 18.48
C ASN A 87 5.23 24.58 18.11
N PRO A 88 6.22 24.61 19.03
CA PRO A 88 7.62 24.35 18.72
C PRO A 88 7.95 22.88 18.42
N ARG A 89 6.94 22.05 18.11
CA ARG A 89 7.12 20.63 17.75
C ARG A 89 7.29 20.38 16.25
N TYR A 90 7.18 21.41 15.42
CA TYR A 90 7.46 21.35 13.99
C TYR A 90 8.65 22.26 13.63
N GLU A 91 9.72 22.21 14.42
CA GLU A 91 11.03 22.46 13.85
C GLU A 91 11.31 21.31 12.90
N LEU A 92 11.24 21.62 11.61
CA LEU A 92 11.77 20.81 10.54
C LEU A 92 13.27 20.66 10.82
N THR A 93 13.64 19.64 11.60
CA THR A 93 15.03 19.18 11.71
C THR A 93 15.38 18.50 10.38
N ALA A 94 15.46 19.31 9.33
CA ALA A 94 16.13 18.99 8.07
C ALA A 94 17.66 19.09 8.27
N ALA A 95 18.16 18.58 9.40
CA ALA A 95 19.50 18.06 9.46
C ALA A 95 19.41 16.65 8.89
N ALA A 96 19.32 16.53 7.57
CA ALA A 96 19.62 15.28 6.91
C ALA A 96 21.04 14.90 7.37
N ASP A 97 21.16 13.79 8.10
CA ASP A 97 22.48 13.24 8.43
C ASP A 97 23.30 13.21 7.14
N PRO A 98 24.56 13.72 7.15
CA PRO A 98 25.39 13.66 5.96
C PRO A 98 25.45 12.20 5.50
N PRO A 99 25.28 11.92 4.19
CA PRO A 99 25.24 10.56 3.69
C PRO A 99 26.50 9.82 4.15
N LEU A 100 26.30 8.85 5.02
CA LEU A 100 27.38 8.07 5.58
C LEU A 100 27.98 7.19 4.45
N PRO A 101 29.24 6.75 4.53
CA PRO A 101 29.79 5.84 3.52
C PRO A 101 28.87 4.61 3.40
N ASN A 102 28.44 4.32 2.17
CA ASN A 102 27.48 3.28 1.84
C ASN A 102 27.98 1.93 2.37
N VAL A 103 27.29 1.37 3.36
CA VAL A 103 27.52 -0.02 3.79
C VAL A 103 26.68 -0.90 2.87
N GLU A 104 27.34 -1.81 2.16
CA GLU A 104 26.70 -2.72 1.21
C GLU A 104 26.81 -4.17 1.69
N SER A 105 25.73 -4.93 1.55
CA SER A 105 25.73 -6.40 1.71
C SER A 105 25.11 -7.05 0.48
N ARG A 106 25.54 -8.26 0.17
CA ARG A 106 25.01 -9.04 -0.97
C ARG A 106 24.60 -10.43 -0.53
N LEU A 107 23.48 -10.88 -1.06
CA LEU A 107 22.94 -12.22 -0.85
C LEU A 107 22.30 -12.75 -2.14
N ALA A 108 22.01 -14.05 -2.16
CA ALA A 108 21.27 -14.70 -3.22
C ALA A 108 19.94 -15.23 -2.67
N TRP A 109 18.86 -15.01 -3.40
CA TRP A 109 17.59 -15.73 -3.20
C TRP A 109 17.51 -16.81 -4.28
N HIS A 110 17.45 -18.07 -3.85
CA HIS A 110 17.34 -19.23 -4.72
C HIS A 110 15.89 -19.56 -5.05
N SER A 111 14.95 -19.03 -4.27
CA SER A 111 13.51 -19.21 -4.49
C SER A 111 12.71 -18.02 -3.98
N GLU A 112 11.41 -18.00 -4.31
CA GLU A 112 10.49 -17.03 -3.71
C GLU A 112 10.41 -17.18 -2.18
N ALA A 113 10.63 -18.37 -1.63
CA ALA A 113 10.65 -18.60 -0.18
C ALA A 113 11.78 -17.84 0.52
N ASP A 114 12.92 -17.63 -0.14
CA ASP A 114 14.02 -16.81 0.40
C ASP A 114 13.64 -15.32 0.42
N THR A 115 12.91 -14.87 -0.61
CA THR A 115 12.34 -13.52 -0.67
C THR A 115 11.37 -13.30 0.48
N GLU A 116 10.47 -14.25 0.70
CA GLU A 116 9.49 -14.22 1.79
C GLU A 116 10.17 -14.26 3.16
N ALA A 117 11.17 -15.14 3.35
CA ALA A 117 11.93 -15.22 4.60
C ALA A 117 12.67 -13.93 4.91
N PHE A 118 13.29 -13.31 3.91
CA PHE A 118 13.95 -12.02 4.07
C PHE A 118 12.94 -10.91 4.43
N ALA A 119 11.79 -10.85 3.73
CA ALA A 119 10.74 -9.89 4.03
C ALA A 119 10.19 -10.05 5.47
N ARG A 120 9.99 -11.29 5.95
CA ARG A 120 9.60 -11.57 7.34
C ARG A 120 10.63 -11.09 8.36
N ARG A 121 11.91 -11.34 8.11
CA ARG A 121 13.00 -10.87 8.98
C ARG A 121 13.03 -9.35 9.03
N LEU A 122 12.89 -8.67 7.89
CA LEU A 122 12.84 -7.22 7.83
C LEU A 122 11.62 -6.63 8.56
N ALA A 123 10.43 -7.22 8.38
CA ALA A 123 9.20 -6.79 9.04
C ALA A 123 9.28 -6.84 10.58
N ALA A 124 10.07 -7.76 11.13
CA ALA A 124 10.25 -7.92 12.57
C ALA A 124 11.12 -6.82 13.21
N LEU A 125 11.83 -6.02 12.42
CA LEU A 125 12.74 -4.99 12.92
C LEU A 125 11.98 -3.70 13.22
N PRO A 126 12.04 -3.14 14.45
CA PRO A 126 11.33 -1.91 14.79
C PRO A 126 11.70 -0.72 13.90
N ALA A 127 12.96 -0.64 13.46
CA ALA A 127 13.45 0.43 12.59
C ALA A 127 12.77 0.47 11.21
N VAL A 128 12.09 -0.62 10.78
CA VAL A 128 11.38 -0.64 9.49
C VAL A 128 10.12 0.23 9.52
N ARG A 129 9.54 0.48 10.71
CA ARG A 129 8.20 1.09 10.83
C ARG A 129 8.14 2.54 10.37
N ASP A 130 9.28 3.21 10.24
CA ASP A 130 9.37 4.60 9.77
C ASP A 130 10.41 4.77 8.65
N ALA A 131 10.85 3.65 8.06
CA ALA A 131 11.90 3.67 7.04
C ALA A 131 11.36 4.05 5.66
N TYR A 132 12.19 4.72 4.88
CA TYR A 132 12.06 4.81 3.43
C TYR A 132 12.90 3.73 2.73
N ILE A 133 12.22 2.80 2.07
CA ILE A 133 12.80 1.68 1.34
C ILE A 133 12.66 1.88 -0.16
N GLU A 134 13.77 1.74 -0.86
CA GLU A 134 13.84 1.77 -2.32
C GLU A 134 14.02 0.37 -2.91
N LEU A 135 13.22 0.04 -3.92
CA LEU A 135 13.31 -1.22 -4.67
C LEU A 135 13.76 -0.96 -6.11
N HIS A 136 14.97 -1.41 -6.41
CA HIS A 136 15.61 -1.33 -7.72
C HIS A 136 15.62 -2.70 -8.40
N GLY A 137 15.64 -2.71 -9.73
CA GLY A 137 15.72 -3.92 -10.54
C GLY A 137 14.83 -3.85 -11.77
N ASP A 138 15.09 -4.71 -12.74
CA ASP A 138 14.36 -4.71 -14.00
C ASP A 138 12.90 -5.17 -13.85
N LEU A 139 12.14 -5.06 -14.95
CA LEU A 139 10.78 -5.59 -15.02
C LEU A 139 10.80 -7.11 -14.77
N GLY A 140 9.97 -7.58 -13.84
CA GLY A 140 9.96 -9.01 -13.46
C GLY A 140 11.07 -9.43 -12.48
N ALA A 141 11.93 -8.50 -12.02
CA ALA A 141 12.97 -8.82 -11.03
C ALA A 141 12.42 -9.34 -9.70
N GLY A 142 11.18 -8.97 -9.34
CA GLY A 142 10.51 -9.43 -8.11
C GLY A 142 10.24 -8.34 -7.08
N LYS A 143 10.37 -7.06 -7.45
CA LYS A 143 10.09 -5.90 -6.58
C LYS A 143 8.71 -5.97 -5.91
N THR A 144 7.63 -6.03 -6.69
CA THR A 144 6.26 -6.17 -6.15
C THR A 144 6.05 -7.47 -5.37
N THR A 145 6.76 -8.55 -5.72
CA THR A 145 6.72 -9.80 -4.95
C THR A 145 7.32 -9.61 -3.56
N PHE A 146 8.48 -8.97 -3.47
CA PHE A 146 9.07 -8.58 -2.19
C PHE A 146 8.15 -7.66 -1.38
N THR A 147 7.61 -6.59 -2.00
CA THR A 147 6.66 -5.68 -1.32
C THR A 147 5.48 -6.44 -0.74
N ARG A 148 4.88 -7.35 -1.52
CA ARG A 148 3.76 -8.17 -1.05
C ARG A 148 4.12 -9.01 0.17
N HIS A 149 5.27 -9.68 0.14
CA HIS A 149 5.73 -10.47 1.28
C HIS A 149 6.00 -9.60 2.52
N LEU A 150 6.56 -8.40 2.34
CA LEU A 150 6.80 -7.46 3.43
C LEU A 150 5.49 -6.98 4.06
N LEU A 151 4.53 -6.53 3.24
CA LEU A 151 3.23 -6.08 3.71
C LEU A 151 2.46 -7.21 4.41
N ARG A 152 2.52 -8.45 3.88
CA ARG A 152 1.97 -9.63 4.55
C ARG A 152 2.62 -9.90 5.90
N ALA A 153 3.93 -9.83 5.99
CA ALA A 153 4.66 -10.02 7.23
C ALA A 153 4.37 -8.93 8.27
N LEU A 154 4.00 -7.72 7.82
CA LEU A 154 3.51 -6.64 8.67
C LEU A 154 2.05 -6.81 9.11
N GLY A 155 1.35 -7.85 8.63
CA GLY A 155 -0.04 -8.15 9.00
C GLY A 155 -1.09 -7.52 8.08
N ILE A 156 -0.72 -7.01 6.91
CA ILE A 156 -1.69 -6.46 5.94
C ILE A 156 -2.36 -7.61 5.19
N GLU A 157 -3.68 -7.68 5.32
CA GLU A 157 -4.53 -8.69 4.69
C GLU A 157 -5.10 -8.23 3.33
N GLY A 158 -5.83 -9.08 2.63
CA GLY A 158 -6.49 -8.71 1.36
C GLY A 158 -5.55 -8.66 0.15
N ARG A 159 -6.01 -8.10 -0.97
CA ARG A 159 -5.27 -8.15 -2.24
C ARG A 159 -4.21 -7.04 -2.30
N ILE A 160 -2.95 -7.42 -2.45
CA ILE A 160 -1.81 -6.49 -2.64
C ILE A 160 -1.32 -6.58 -4.09
N LYS A 161 -1.45 -5.47 -4.82
CA LYS A 161 -1.06 -5.29 -6.23
C LYS A 161 -0.14 -4.08 -6.35
N SER A 162 0.64 -4.00 -7.43
CA SER A 162 1.41 -2.77 -7.69
C SER A 162 0.49 -1.59 -8.01
N PRO A 163 0.72 -0.40 -7.43
CA PRO A 163 -0.04 0.82 -7.74
C PRO A 163 0.43 1.53 -9.00
N THR A 164 0.91 0.81 -10.02
CA THR A 164 1.51 1.40 -11.24
C THR A 164 0.71 2.53 -11.90
N TYR A 165 -0.63 2.53 -11.79
CA TYR A 165 -1.49 3.59 -12.31
C TYR A 165 -1.95 4.60 -11.25
N ALA A 166 -1.98 4.22 -9.99
CA ALA A 166 -2.34 5.10 -8.88
C ALA A 166 -1.13 5.87 -8.34
N VAL A 167 0.08 5.46 -8.73
CA VAL A 167 1.41 5.87 -8.21
C VAL A 167 1.62 5.47 -6.76
N VAL A 168 0.62 5.60 -5.90
CA VAL A 168 0.65 5.26 -4.49
C VAL A 168 -0.58 4.46 -4.06
N GLU A 169 -0.39 3.48 -3.18
CA GLU A 169 -1.45 2.78 -2.44
C GLU A 169 -1.15 2.84 -0.94
N PRO A 170 -2.06 3.40 -0.11
CA PRO A 170 -1.96 3.35 1.33
C PRO A 170 -2.39 1.99 1.89
N HIS A 171 -1.72 1.56 2.95
CA HIS A 171 -2.08 0.38 3.73
C HIS A 171 -1.98 0.67 5.23
N ASP A 172 -2.93 0.13 5.99
CA ASP A 172 -2.92 0.18 7.44
C ASP A 172 -2.51 -1.18 8.01
N ALA A 173 -1.36 -1.22 8.68
CA ALA A 173 -0.88 -2.39 9.40
C ALA A 173 -1.32 -2.34 10.88
N PRO A 174 -1.46 -3.51 11.55
CA PRO A 174 -1.75 -3.58 12.98
C PRO A 174 -0.86 -2.69 13.85
N GLY A 175 -1.47 -2.15 14.92
CA GLY A 175 -0.80 -1.20 15.81
C GLY A 175 -0.67 0.21 15.25
N GLY A 176 -1.51 0.57 14.25
CA GLY A 176 -1.60 1.93 13.72
C GLY A 176 -0.41 2.32 12.82
N LEU A 177 0.25 1.35 12.19
CA LEU A 177 1.35 1.63 11.27
C LEU A 177 0.80 1.95 9.88
N ALA A 178 0.98 3.20 9.46
CA ALA A 178 0.76 3.60 8.07
C ALA A 178 1.90 3.06 7.19
N VAL A 179 1.54 2.44 6.06
CA VAL A 179 2.48 1.98 5.04
C VAL A 179 2.06 2.54 3.69
N TRP A 180 3.01 3.08 2.95
CA TRP A 180 2.80 3.68 1.64
C TRP A 180 3.60 2.91 0.61
N HIS A 181 2.90 2.23 -0.31
CA HIS A 181 3.52 1.55 -1.44
C HIS A 181 3.47 2.48 -2.65
N PHE A 182 4.63 2.86 -3.17
CA PHE A 182 4.77 3.65 -4.38
C PHE A 182 5.29 2.79 -5.54
N ASP A 183 4.80 3.05 -6.75
CA ASP A 183 5.34 2.52 -7.99
C ASP A 183 5.51 3.67 -8.98
N PHE A 184 6.77 4.10 -9.15
CA PHE A 184 7.13 5.21 -10.02
C PHE A 184 7.42 4.78 -11.46
N TYR A 185 7.13 3.53 -11.87
CA TYR A 185 7.44 3.05 -13.22
C TYR A 185 6.90 3.95 -14.34
N ARG A 186 5.72 4.56 -14.12
CA ARG A 186 5.06 5.49 -15.07
C ARG A 186 5.15 6.95 -14.65
N PHE A 187 5.83 7.25 -13.55
CA PHE A 187 6.01 8.61 -13.07
C PHE A 187 7.05 9.31 -13.96
N GLY A 188 6.67 10.41 -14.59
CA GLY A 188 7.53 11.11 -15.55
C GLY A 188 7.42 12.63 -15.52
N ASP A 189 6.42 13.17 -14.81
CA ASP A 189 6.25 14.61 -14.64
C ASP A 189 6.42 14.98 -13.17
N PRO A 190 7.45 15.77 -12.80
CA PRO A 190 7.65 16.22 -11.44
C PRO A 190 6.45 16.97 -10.83
N ARG A 191 5.55 17.56 -11.64
CA ARG A 191 4.35 18.23 -11.13
C ARG A 191 3.38 17.26 -10.45
N GLU A 192 3.35 16.00 -10.89
CA GLU A 192 2.53 14.95 -10.27
C GLU A 192 2.94 14.70 -8.80
N TRP A 193 4.16 15.06 -8.41
CA TRP A 193 4.63 14.94 -7.02
C TRP A 193 3.82 15.80 -6.06
N GLU A 194 3.62 17.07 -6.44
CA GLU A 194 2.86 18.03 -5.63
C GLU A 194 1.36 17.77 -5.76
N ASP A 195 0.87 17.51 -6.99
CA ASP A 195 -0.55 17.25 -7.24
C ASP A 195 -1.09 16.01 -6.51
N ALA A 196 -0.26 14.96 -6.38
CA ALA A 196 -0.60 13.75 -5.63
C ALA A 196 -0.32 13.85 -4.12
N GLY A 197 0.18 14.99 -3.64
CA GLY A 197 0.50 15.20 -2.22
C GLY A 197 1.64 14.33 -1.69
N LEU A 198 2.54 13.86 -2.57
CA LEU A 198 3.61 12.93 -2.17
C LEU A 198 4.57 13.59 -1.18
N ARG A 199 4.79 14.90 -1.32
CA ARG A 199 5.60 15.69 -0.39
C ARG A 199 5.17 15.50 1.07
N ASP A 200 3.88 15.63 1.34
CA ASP A 200 3.34 15.52 2.70
C ASP A 200 3.40 14.07 3.21
N ILE A 201 3.18 13.10 2.31
CA ILE A 201 3.29 11.67 2.65
C ILE A 201 4.73 11.31 3.07
N PHE A 202 5.73 11.78 2.32
CA PHE A 202 7.14 11.52 2.63
C PHE A 202 7.61 12.26 3.90
N ALA A 203 7.03 13.41 4.22
CA ALA A 203 7.30 14.15 5.45
C ALA A 203 6.60 13.57 6.69
N GLY A 204 5.49 12.83 6.49
CA GLY A 204 4.74 12.19 7.57
C GLY A 204 5.43 10.92 8.09
N PRO A 205 4.95 10.34 9.21
CA PRO A 205 5.48 9.08 9.74
C PRO A 205 4.99 7.87 8.94
N GLY A 206 5.60 6.70 9.18
CA GLY A 206 5.22 5.42 8.63
C GLY A 206 6.21 4.88 7.60
N LEU A 207 6.00 3.64 7.17
CA LEU A 207 6.89 2.97 6.22
C LEU A 207 6.58 3.42 4.79
N LYS A 208 7.61 3.76 4.02
CA LYS A 208 7.50 4.05 2.57
C LYS A 208 8.27 3.00 1.79
N ILE A 209 7.63 2.41 0.79
CA ILE A 209 8.24 1.40 -0.10
C ILE A 209 8.07 1.90 -1.53
N ALA A 210 9.16 2.31 -2.18
CA ALA A 210 9.11 2.80 -3.56
C ALA A 210 9.73 1.81 -4.54
N GLU A 211 8.94 1.33 -5.49
CA GLU A 211 9.44 0.69 -6.70
C GLU A 211 9.83 1.74 -7.74
N TRP A 212 10.91 1.47 -8.47
CA TRP A 212 11.42 2.37 -9.53
C TRP A 212 11.76 3.80 -9.06
N PRO A 213 12.45 3.98 -7.92
CA PRO A 213 12.73 5.29 -7.36
C PRO A 213 13.57 6.20 -8.28
N GLY A 214 14.27 5.63 -9.27
CA GLY A 214 15.00 6.36 -10.32
C GLY A 214 14.15 7.38 -11.08
N ASN A 215 12.83 7.19 -11.17
CA ASN A 215 11.92 8.11 -11.83
C ASN A 215 11.49 9.29 -10.93
N ALA A 216 11.75 9.22 -9.62
CA ALA A 216 11.46 10.28 -8.64
C ALA A 216 12.75 10.92 -8.07
N VAL A 217 13.87 10.81 -8.78
CA VAL A 217 15.18 11.33 -8.34
C VAL A 217 15.12 12.84 -8.12
N GLY A 218 15.65 13.27 -6.98
CA GLY A 218 15.67 14.69 -6.58
C GLY A 218 14.38 15.19 -5.96
N LEU A 219 13.32 14.37 -5.89
CA LEU A 219 12.05 14.70 -5.24
C LEU A 219 11.92 14.00 -3.88
N ALA A 220 12.24 12.69 -3.84
CA ALA A 220 12.22 11.91 -2.62
C ALA A 220 13.45 12.18 -1.72
N PRO A 221 13.33 12.02 -0.39
CA PRO A 221 14.47 12.10 0.52
C PRO A 221 15.47 10.95 0.28
N VAL A 222 16.63 11.02 0.94
CA VAL A 222 17.59 9.91 0.92
C VAL A 222 16.93 8.67 1.52
N ALA A 223 16.95 7.55 0.79
CA ALA A 223 16.44 6.28 1.29
C ALA A 223 17.26 5.76 2.46
N ASP A 224 16.57 5.29 3.49
CA ASP A 224 17.22 4.56 4.59
C ASP A 224 17.82 3.27 4.06
N PHE A 225 17.05 2.53 3.25
CA PHE A 225 17.42 1.20 2.81
C PHE A 225 17.10 0.98 1.33
N ALA A 226 18.11 0.74 0.51
CA ALA A 226 17.94 0.43 -0.90
C ALA A 226 18.22 -1.06 -1.17
N ILE A 227 17.27 -1.73 -1.83
CA ILE A 227 17.34 -3.13 -2.20
C ILE A 227 17.35 -3.20 -3.72
N THR A 228 18.45 -3.69 -4.30
CA THR A 228 18.55 -3.95 -5.74
C THR A 228 18.39 -5.43 -5.98
N ILE A 229 17.41 -5.81 -6.81
CA ILE A 229 17.09 -7.19 -7.14
C ILE A 229 17.44 -7.42 -8.62
N THR A 230 18.35 -8.35 -8.89
CA THR A 230 18.76 -8.71 -10.24
C THR A 230 18.40 -10.15 -10.54
N ALA A 231 17.47 -10.37 -11.46
CA ALA A 231 17.08 -11.71 -11.90
C ALA A 231 18.19 -12.38 -12.71
N GLN A 232 18.46 -13.65 -12.41
CA GLN A 232 19.40 -14.49 -13.13
C GLN A 232 18.65 -15.46 -14.06
N ALA A 233 19.39 -16.09 -14.97
CA ALA A 233 18.84 -17.04 -15.94
C ALA A 233 18.35 -18.35 -15.30
N ASP A 234 18.84 -18.69 -14.12
CA ASP A 234 18.53 -19.91 -13.37
C ASP A 234 17.45 -19.70 -12.29
N GLU A 235 16.61 -18.67 -12.46
CA GLU A 235 15.57 -18.23 -11.53
C GLU A 235 16.07 -17.67 -10.19
N THR A 236 17.37 -17.72 -9.90
CA THR A 236 17.92 -17.05 -8.72
C THR A 236 17.83 -15.53 -8.85
N ARG A 237 17.83 -14.84 -7.70
CA ARG A 237 17.94 -13.37 -7.63
C ARG A 237 19.20 -13.01 -6.85
N LEU A 238 20.06 -12.20 -7.46
CA LEU A 238 21.13 -11.52 -6.73
C LEU A 238 20.54 -10.27 -6.09
N VAL A 239 20.77 -10.10 -4.80
CA VAL A 239 20.22 -8.98 -4.03
C VAL A 239 21.35 -8.20 -3.39
N ALA A 240 21.42 -6.91 -3.71
CA ALA A 240 22.34 -5.95 -3.10
C ALA A 240 21.55 -5.04 -2.17
N LEU A 241 22.03 -4.92 -0.93
CA LEU A 241 21.45 -4.12 0.13
C LEU A 241 22.38 -2.94 0.42
N ARG A 242 21.84 -1.73 0.46
CA ARG A 242 22.60 -0.51 0.78
C ARG A 242 21.87 0.29 1.85
N ALA A 243 22.60 0.68 2.88
CA ALA A 243 22.12 1.61 3.90
C ALA A 243 22.53 3.06 3.55
N GLY A 244 21.56 3.97 3.46
CA GLY A 244 21.80 5.40 3.21
C GLY A 244 21.82 6.26 4.48
N THR A 245 21.24 5.76 5.59
CA THR A 245 21.10 6.49 6.87
C THR A 245 21.50 5.60 8.06
N ALA A 246 21.50 6.17 9.27
CA ALA A 246 21.72 5.41 10.51
C ALA A 246 20.63 4.35 10.76
N ALA A 247 19.37 4.66 10.44
CA ALA A 247 18.27 3.69 10.51
C ALA A 247 18.49 2.54 9.51
N GLY A 248 18.89 2.86 8.28
CA GLY A 248 19.30 1.88 7.27
C GLY A 248 20.42 0.95 7.71
N ARG A 249 21.44 1.47 8.40
CA ARG A 249 22.54 0.67 8.94
C ARG A 249 22.07 -0.30 10.01
N THR A 250 21.19 0.17 10.90
CA THR A 250 20.57 -0.69 11.92
C THR A 250 19.82 -1.85 11.28
N LEU A 251 19.07 -1.60 10.20
CA LEU A 251 18.40 -2.66 9.43
C LEU A 251 19.40 -3.63 8.80
N LEU A 252 20.42 -3.11 8.12
CA LEU A 252 21.43 -3.92 7.44
C LEU A 252 22.19 -4.84 8.40
N GLU A 253 22.64 -4.31 9.54
CA GLU A 253 23.37 -5.04 10.57
C GLU A 253 22.51 -6.11 11.25
N ALA A 254 21.22 -5.85 11.44
CA ALA A 254 20.29 -6.83 12.01
C ALA A 254 20.02 -7.99 11.01
N LEU A 255 19.98 -7.70 9.71
CA LEU A 255 19.78 -8.69 8.65
C LEU A 255 21.03 -9.51 8.32
N ALA A 256 22.21 -9.05 8.71
CA ALA A 256 23.47 -9.77 8.54
C ALA A 256 23.72 -10.85 9.63
N ARG A 257 22.92 -10.88 10.70
CA ARG A 257 22.97 -11.87 11.78
C ARG A 257 22.04 -13.05 11.50
#